data_AF-S6U9W0-F1
#
_entry.id   AF-S6U9W0-F1
#
_cell.length_a   1.000
_cell.length_b   1.000
_cell.length_c   1.000
_cell.angle_alpha   90.00
_cell.angle_beta   90.00
_cell.angle_gamma   90.00
#
_symmetry.space_group_name_H-M   'P 1'
#
loop_
_entity.id
_entity.type
_entity.pdbx_description
1 polymer ?
#
loop_
_entity_poly.entity_id
_entity_poly.type
_entity_poly.pdbx_seq_one_letter_code
_entity_poly.pdbx_strand_id
1 'polypeptide(L)'
;FDNSGDNDGQIAGGQVELNLSGALNNRFGIIESDSTLAVTAASLDNQTGQLRALGGGGATNFQIGNLFDNRNGTLESANSDLILNAGSFLNGGGSLLHTGNGTFDISTANLTNAGGSIVTRGGLTLTADNWTNSSVIQAGRLTVNVGTLNQTAGGQLLASSLFSGSGGNWTNDGLIASDGSLSLNLGGTYGGNGRLSSLGTLGLSAAQVNLNAASTIAGGGDTSVSVGGQLSNVGRLTSATNLTVNAGSINNQGTLGSGQALTVTTGSLVNDRGLIFSGSNMSLRVSSLNNSYANIYSLGNLTIDRNGQGALADSIVNSSASIQSDGSMSLAASTIKNIRALLTTSNGGIYTARIDEGACNREFYNNDCGGGKATHTWEITQREKLEVTAASAASGITAGGNLNINGGDLFNQSSTIITSGNFTAALNNLNNTGIEASDTETVRVYRSARTSDASAWTNAASDFTEKYWFTSGGYNANNLSGLEPAMADFIAITETEMPEFRKVTQLSNGDQSYSAVIQAGGAVNVNAQNNIGNNVVRAGYSYVSGGSRTDTNAPGSQFSTRITVNQQLPPDLAQQQVNPLSLPGFSLPTGQNGLFRLSGQGGTAAAVTQTV
;
A
#
# COMPACT_ATOMS: atom_id res chain seq x y z
N PHE A 1 16.63 62.03 12.55
CA PHE A 1 15.35 62.75 12.45
C PHE A 1 14.35 62.00 13.30
N ASP A 2 13.64 62.68 14.18
CA ASP A 2 12.71 62.06 15.12
C ASP A 2 11.28 62.46 14.77
N ASN A 3 10.50 61.49 14.30
CA ASN A 3 9.06 61.53 14.04
C ASN A 3 8.32 60.57 14.99
N SER A 4 8.87 60.28 16.17
CA SER A 4 8.21 59.36 17.10
C SER A 4 6.87 59.89 17.59
N GLY A 5 5.89 58.99 17.78
CA GLY A 5 4.58 59.27 18.36
C GLY A 5 4.64 59.59 19.85
N ASP A 6 5.74 59.26 20.54
CA ASP A 6 6.04 59.81 21.88
C ASP A 6 6.11 61.36 21.87
N ASN A 7 6.26 61.95 20.67
CA ASN A 7 6.21 63.39 20.40
C ASN A 7 5.07 63.79 19.44
N ASP A 8 3.99 62.98 19.35
CA ASP A 8 2.87 63.17 18.40
C ASP A 8 3.32 63.30 16.93
N GLY A 9 4.43 62.63 16.55
CA GLY A 9 5.07 62.76 15.24
C GLY A 9 4.17 62.32 14.07
N GLN A 10 3.89 63.27 13.17
CA GLN A 10 3.12 63.06 11.95
C GLN A 10 3.74 63.81 10.77
N ILE A 11 3.97 63.12 9.66
CA ILE A 11 4.32 63.70 8.37
C ILE A 11 3.27 63.26 7.36
N ALA A 12 2.62 64.22 6.70
CA ALA A 12 1.67 63.96 5.63
C ALA A 12 1.93 64.90 4.45
N GLY A 13 1.81 64.41 3.22
CA GLY A 13 1.99 65.25 2.03
C GLY A 13 1.61 64.57 0.72
N GLY A 14 1.46 65.37 -0.34
CA GLY A 14 1.20 64.86 -1.69
C GLY A 14 2.28 63.89 -2.15
N GLN A 15 3.54 64.24 -1.93
CA GLN A 15 4.72 63.38 -2.05
C GLN A 15 5.54 63.54 -0.78
N VAL A 16 6.12 62.45 -0.25
CA VAL A 16 7.02 62.51 0.90
C VAL A 16 8.37 61.95 0.50
N GLU A 17 9.39 62.79 0.57
CA GLU A 17 10.79 62.41 0.31
C GLU A 17 11.66 62.82 1.50
N LEU A 18 12.26 61.83 2.17
CA LEU A 18 13.15 62.03 3.32
C LEU A 18 14.57 61.61 2.94
N ASN A 19 15.45 62.59 2.77
CA ASN A 19 16.86 62.37 2.46
C ASN A 19 17.73 62.67 3.69
N LEU A 20 18.01 61.63 4.48
CA LEU A 20 18.67 61.72 5.77
C LEU A 20 20.03 61.02 5.72
N SER A 21 21.08 61.66 6.23
CA SER A 21 22.40 61.01 6.41
C SER A 21 22.46 60.13 7.67
N GLY A 22 21.51 60.31 8.60
CA GLY A 22 21.44 59.60 9.88
C GLY A 22 20.20 58.72 10.02
N ALA A 23 19.86 58.36 11.26
CA ALA A 23 18.69 57.54 11.57
C ALA A 23 17.36 58.30 11.42
N LEU A 24 16.33 57.61 10.97
CA LEU A 24 14.92 58.01 11.08
C LEU A 24 14.25 57.20 12.20
N ASN A 25 13.77 57.89 13.23
CA ASN A 25 12.91 57.31 14.27
C ASN A 25 11.46 57.65 13.92
N ASN A 26 10.65 56.65 13.59
CA ASN A 26 9.20 56.74 13.38
C ASN A 26 8.44 55.87 14.39
N ARG A 27 9.02 55.58 15.55
CA ARG A 27 8.39 54.74 16.56
C ARG A 27 7.08 55.36 17.05
N PHE A 28 5.97 54.63 17.01
CA PHE A 28 4.60 55.16 17.26
C PHE A 28 4.15 56.33 16.35
N GLY A 29 4.99 56.76 15.40
CA GLY A 29 4.73 57.89 14.51
C GLY A 29 3.98 57.48 13.25
N ILE A 30 3.55 58.49 12.49
CA ILE A 30 2.89 58.29 11.18
C ILE A 30 3.64 59.08 10.10
N ILE A 31 3.98 58.42 9.00
CA ILE A 31 4.44 59.07 7.77
C ILE A 31 3.53 58.59 6.64
N GLU A 32 2.81 59.50 6.01
CA GLU A 32 1.85 59.20 4.95
C GLU A 32 2.08 60.08 3.71
N SER A 33 2.09 59.44 2.53
CA SER A 33 2.08 60.13 1.25
C SER A 33 0.84 59.79 0.44
N ASP A 34 0.22 60.80 -0.19
CA ASP A 34 -0.89 60.61 -1.13
C ASP A 34 -0.43 60.04 -2.49
N SER A 35 0.86 60.20 -2.85
CA SER A 35 1.46 59.66 -4.07
C SER A 35 2.61 58.69 -3.76
N THR A 36 3.85 59.17 -3.71
CA THR A 36 5.05 58.35 -3.49
C THR A 36 5.73 58.66 -2.17
N LEU A 37 6.18 57.60 -1.49
CA LEU A 37 7.02 57.68 -0.30
C LEU A 37 8.45 57.22 -0.65
N ALA A 38 9.42 58.12 -0.48
CA ALA A 38 10.83 57.82 -0.66
C ALA A 38 11.63 58.16 0.61
N VAL A 39 12.41 57.21 1.11
CA VAL A 39 13.22 57.39 2.33
C VAL A 39 14.63 56.88 2.09
N THR A 40 15.59 57.80 2.18
CA THR A 40 17.03 57.50 2.27
C THR A 40 17.48 57.80 3.69
N ALA A 41 18.02 56.81 4.40
CA ALA A 41 18.49 56.97 5.78
C ALA A 41 19.60 55.97 6.14
N ALA A 42 20.37 56.25 7.19
CA ALA A 42 21.36 55.29 7.70
C ALA A 42 20.69 54.10 8.40
N SER A 43 19.58 54.34 9.09
CA SER A 43 18.72 53.32 9.72
C SER A 43 17.30 53.86 9.86
N LEU A 44 16.33 52.97 9.97
CA LEU A 44 14.91 53.31 10.12
C LEU A 44 14.30 52.47 11.24
N ASP A 45 13.84 53.11 12.30
CA ASP A 45 13.07 52.48 13.37
C ASP A 45 11.59 52.84 13.19
N ASN A 46 10.80 51.88 12.72
CA ASN A 46 9.34 51.97 12.56
C ASN A 46 8.60 51.06 13.54
N GLN A 47 9.22 50.70 14.68
CA GLN A 47 8.54 49.88 15.67
C GLN A 47 7.25 50.57 16.12
N THR A 48 6.13 49.83 16.11
CA THR A 48 4.79 50.35 16.44
C THR A 48 4.34 51.59 15.66
N GLY A 49 5.06 51.98 14.61
CA GLY A 49 4.79 53.13 13.76
C GLY A 49 4.06 52.75 12.46
N GLN A 50 3.78 53.76 11.65
CA GLN A 50 3.10 53.63 10.37
C GLN A 50 3.84 54.37 9.26
N LEU A 51 4.09 53.68 8.15
CA LEU A 51 4.61 54.21 6.90
C LEU A 51 3.61 53.89 5.80
N ARG A 52 3.05 54.91 5.12
CA ARG A 52 1.94 54.75 4.19
C ARG A 52 2.19 55.51 2.89
N ALA A 53 1.97 54.86 1.75
CA ALA A 53 1.88 55.50 0.43
C ALA A 53 0.57 55.10 -0.24
N LEU A 54 -0.31 56.06 -0.52
CA LEU A 54 -1.69 55.80 -0.96
C LEU A 54 -1.88 55.86 -2.48
N GLY A 55 -0.90 56.41 -3.22
CA GLY A 55 -1.02 56.59 -4.67
C GLY A 55 -0.82 55.30 -5.46
N GLY A 56 -1.61 55.06 -6.51
CA GLY A 56 -1.56 53.84 -7.32
C GLY A 56 -0.39 53.74 -8.31
N GLY A 57 0.22 54.87 -8.67
CA GLY A 57 1.30 54.96 -9.66
C GLY A 57 2.68 55.13 -9.01
N GLY A 58 3.75 54.89 -9.77
CA GLY A 58 5.13 55.08 -9.30
C GLY A 58 5.59 54.01 -8.33
N ALA A 59 6.56 54.36 -7.47
CA ALA A 59 7.17 53.44 -6.52
C ALA A 59 7.26 54.04 -5.10
N THR A 60 7.03 53.20 -4.08
CA THR A 60 7.55 53.45 -2.73
C THR A 60 8.99 52.96 -2.68
N ASN A 61 9.94 53.77 -2.20
CA ASN A 61 11.36 53.47 -2.28
C ASN A 61 12.08 53.69 -0.94
N PHE A 62 12.60 52.63 -0.35
CA PHE A 62 13.46 52.67 0.84
C PHE A 62 14.91 52.35 0.47
N GLN A 63 15.81 53.24 0.85
CA GLN A 63 17.26 53.12 0.72
C GLN A 63 17.88 53.27 2.12
N ILE A 64 17.91 52.17 2.87
CA ILE A 64 18.31 52.13 4.28
C ILE A 64 19.69 51.47 4.40
N GLY A 65 20.69 52.23 4.82
CA GLY A 65 22.08 51.73 4.85
C GLY A 65 22.29 50.52 5.78
N ASN A 66 21.62 50.51 6.94
CA ASN A 66 21.75 49.48 7.96
C ASN A 66 20.39 48.80 8.22
N LEU A 67 19.93 48.82 9.47
CA LEU A 67 18.69 48.20 9.92
C LEU A 67 17.47 49.04 9.55
N PHE A 68 16.50 48.39 8.89
CA PHE A 68 15.10 48.79 8.89
C PHE A 68 14.34 47.88 9.88
N ASP A 69 14.00 48.43 11.04
CA ASP A 69 13.22 47.75 12.07
C ASP A 69 11.74 48.11 11.96
N ASN A 70 10.93 47.17 11.49
CA ASN A 70 9.48 47.26 11.39
C ASN A 70 8.77 46.33 12.39
N ARG A 71 9.44 45.91 13.48
CA ARG A 71 8.81 45.01 14.46
C ARG A 71 7.59 45.66 15.09
N ASN A 72 6.45 44.97 15.08
CA ASN A 72 5.14 45.49 15.50
C ASN A 72 4.70 46.78 14.77
N GLY A 73 5.37 47.15 13.68
CA GLY A 73 5.04 48.31 12.85
C GLY A 73 4.21 47.95 11.64
N THR A 74 3.80 48.98 10.89
CA THR A 74 3.07 48.85 9.63
C THR A 74 3.78 49.61 8.51
N LEU A 75 3.95 48.94 7.37
CA LEU A 75 4.37 49.54 6.11
C LEU A 75 3.32 49.20 5.05
N GLU A 76 2.64 50.21 4.51
CA GLU A 76 1.62 50.06 3.49
C GLU A 76 1.94 50.88 2.25
N SER A 77 1.88 50.25 1.08
CA SER A 77 2.10 50.91 -0.20
C SER A 77 1.04 50.49 -1.21
N ALA A 78 0.37 51.47 -1.80
CA ALA A 78 -0.52 51.30 -2.94
C ALA A 78 0.17 51.60 -4.28
N ASN A 79 1.44 52.06 -4.25
CA ASN A 79 2.20 52.32 -5.47
C ASN A 79 2.30 51.07 -6.34
N SER A 80 2.57 51.25 -7.63
CA SER A 80 2.70 50.11 -8.55
C SER A 80 3.86 49.20 -8.14
N ASP A 81 4.97 49.80 -7.70
CA ASP A 81 6.16 49.12 -7.23
C ASP A 81 6.51 49.48 -5.78
N LEU A 82 7.14 48.54 -5.07
CA LEU A 82 7.78 48.76 -3.78
C LEU A 82 9.21 48.28 -3.87
N ILE A 83 10.16 49.16 -3.52
CA ILE A 83 11.58 48.86 -3.51
C ILE A 83 12.07 49.00 -2.07
N LEU A 84 12.57 47.91 -1.48
CA LEU A 84 13.11 47.88 -0.13
C LEU A 84 14.58 47.43 -0.17
N ASN A 85 15.47 48.41 -0.32
CA ASN A 85 16.90 48.22 -0.16
C ASN A 85 17.29 48.56 1.27
N ALA A 86 17.55 47.53 2.07
CA ALA A 86 18.03 47.66 3.44
C ALA A 86 19.25 46.77 3.66
N GLY A 87 20.16 47.16 4.55
CA GLY A 87 21.25 46.28 5.00
C GLY A 87 20.73 45.09 5.83
N SER A 88 19.67 45.30 6.61
CA SER A 88 18.90 44.25 7.27
C SER A 88 17.45 44.70 7.48
N PHE A 89 16.53 43.73 7.58
CA PHE A 89 15.11 43.99 7.82
C PHE A 89 14.58 43.11 8.94
N LEU A 90 13.94 43.72 9.93
CA LEU A 90 13.23 43.02 11.00
C LEU A 90 11.75 43.36 10.92
N ASN A 91 10.89 42.36 10.91
CA ASN A 91 9.45 42.51 10.77
C ASN A 91 8.68 41.61 11.76
N GLY A 92 9.34 41.10 12.79
CA GLY A 92 8.71 40.27 13.83
C GLY A 92 7.50 40.98 14.46
N GLY A 93 6.32 40.38 14.37
CA GLY A 93 5.05 40.98 14.80
C GLY A 93 4.57 42.16 13.95
N GLY A 94 5.34 42.60 12.96
CA GLY A 94 5.00 43.69 12.03
C GLY A 94 4.32 43.20 10.75
N SER A 95 3.86 44.17 9.95
CA SER A 95 3.24 43.94 8.65
C SER A 95 3.83 44.85 7.56
N LEU A 96 4.03 44.26 6.39
CA LEU A 96 4.31 44.95 5.14
C LEU A 96 3.22 44.56 4.12
N LEU A 97 2.49 45.55 3.61
CA LEU A 97 1.43 45.37 2.63
C LEU A 97 1.67 46.25 1.40
N HIS A 98 1.94 45.62 0.25
CA HIS A 98 2.06 46.25 -1.05
C HIS A 98 0.86 45.86 -1.93
N THR A 99 -0.09 46.76 -2.11
CA THR A 99 -1.31 46.49 -2.87
C THR A 99 -1.18 46.72 -4.38
N GLY A 100 -0.03 47.23 -4.83
CA GLY A 100 0.33 47.40 -6.24
C GLY A 100 0.49 46.09 -7.00
N ASN A 101 0.24 46.15 -8.30
CA ASN A 101 0.32 45.00 -9.20
C ASN A 101 1.67 44.86 -9.93
N GLY A 102 2.61 45.77 -9.72
CA GLY A 102 3.95 45.75 -10.31
C GLY A 102 4.88 44.79 -9.57
N THR A 103 6.00 45.29 -9.07
CA THR A 103 7.06 44.49 -8.43
C THR A 103 7.27 44.91 -6.99
N PHE A 104 7.48 43.92 -6.12
CA PHE A 104 8.08 44.14 -4.81
C PHE A 104 9.52 43.64 -4.88
N ASP A 105 10.46 44.58 -4.87
CA ASP A 105 11.89 44.31 -4.89
C ASP A 105 12.46 44.36 -3.46
N ILE A 106 13.04 43.24 -3.04
CA ILE A 106 13.71 43.07 -1.74
C ILE A 106 14.76 41.98 -1.86
N SER A 107 15.92 42.19 -1.24
CA SER A 107 16.94 41.14 -1.11
C SER A 107 16.42 39.97 -0.27
N THR A 108 16.60 38.73 -0.74
CA THR A 108 16.20 37.54 0.02
C THR A 108 16.95 37.39 1.35
N ALA A 109 18.15 37.98 1.46
CA ALA A 109 18.88 38.03 2.72
C ALA A 109 18.11 38.78 3.81
N ASN A 110 17.36 39.82 3.43
CA ASN A 110 16.49 40.60 4.33
C ASN A 110 15.24 39.83 4.78
N LEU A 111 14.94 38.69 4.16
CA LEU A 111 13.83 37.82 4.54
C LEU A 111 14.28 36.67 5.45
N THR A 112 15.59 36.51 5.64
CA THR A 112 16.15 35.51 6.55
C THR A 112 15.97 36.01 7.98
N ASN A 113 15.03 35.41 8.72
CA ASN A 113 14.61 35.82 10.06
C ASN A 113 13.89 37.19 10.17
N ALA A 114 13.31 37.69 9.09
CA ALA A 114 12.47 38.90 9.15
C ALA A 114 11.29 38.72 10.12
N GLY A 115 10.58 37.61 9.99
CA GLY A 115 9.33 37.34 10.72
C GLY A 115 8.15 38.18 10.22
N GLY A 116 7.01 38.02 10.91
CA GLY A 116 5.79 38.76 10.60
C GLY A 116 5.17 38.42 9.23
N SER A 117 4.36 39.35 8.73
CA SER A 117 3.63 39.20 7.46
C SER A 117 4.17 40.16 6.40
N ILE A 118 4.37 39.64 5.19
CA ILE A 118 4.85 40.37 4.02
C ILE A 118 3.95 40.00 2.86
N VAL A 119 3.12 40.94 2.40
CA VAL A 119 2.09 40.72 1.40
C VAL A 119 2.27 41.68 0.25
N THR A 120 2.31 41.17 -0.98
CA THR A 120 2.29 41.96 -2.21
C THR A 120 1.24 41.43 -3.18
N ARG A 121 0.50 42.29 -3.89
CA ARG A 121 -0.32 41.85 -5.05
C ARG A 121 0.50 41.74 -6.33
N GLY A 122 1.72 42.28 -6.32
CA GLY A 122 2.64 42.26 -7.44
C GLY A 122 3.44 40.96 -7.54
N GLY A 123 4.50 41.02 -8.34
CA GLY A 123 5.52 39.99 -8.41
C GLY A 123 6.57 40.12 -7.31
N LEU A 124 6.99 39.00 -6.75
CA LEU A 124 8.12 38.89 -5.83
C LEU A 124 9.05 37.79 -6.31
N THR A 125 10.33 38.11 -6.50
CA THR A 125 11.36 37.13 -6.87
C THR A 125 12.38 37.02 -5.75
N LEU A 126 12.58 35.80 -5.26
CA LEU A 126 13.50 35.48 -4.20
C LEU A 126 14.61 34.59 -4.74
N THR A 127 15.86 34.97 -4.50
CA THR A 127 17.04 34.24 -4.98
C THR A 127 18.06 34.11 -3.85
N ALA A 128 18.47 32.88 -3.53
CA ALA A 128 19.50 32.61 -2.54
C ALA A 128 20.10 31.21 -2.71
N ASP A 129 21.34 30.99 -2.28
CA ASP A 129 21.89 29.63 -2.20
C ASP A 129 21.23 28.84 -1.07
N ASN A 130 21.03 29.47 0.08
CA ASN A 130 20.41 28.88 1.26
C ASN A 130 19.43 29.87 1.88
N TRP A 131 18.26 29.40 2.26
CA TRP A 131 17.26 30.24 2.90
C TRP A 131 16.46 29.46 3.95
N THR A 132 16.35 30.04 5.14
CA THR A 132 15.40 29.60 6.17
C THR A 132 14.25 30.59 6.20
N ASN A 133 13.04 30.14 5.89
CA ASN A 133 11.84 30.97 6.00
C ASN A 133 11.04 30.62 7.27
N SER A 134 10.78 31.66 8.06
CA SER A 134 9.91 31.64 9.24
C SER A 134 8.79 32.67 9.17
N SER A 135 8.69 33.40 8.04
CA SER A 135 7.73 34.47 7.81
C SER A 135 6.53 33.98 7.01
N VAL A 136 5.43 34.74 7.07
CA VAL A 136 4.30 34.58 6.15
C VAL A 136 4.50 35.52 4.96
N ILE A 137 4.81 34.96 3.80
CA ILE A 137 5.04 35.72 2.57
C ILE A 137 3.95 35.37 1.56
N GLN A 138 3.23 36.38 1.09
CA GLN A 138 2.21 36.25 0.06
C GLN A 138 2.52 37.19 -1.10
N ALA A 139 2.48 36.68 -2.33
CA ALA A 139 2.61 37.49 -3.53
C ALA A 139 1.48 37.21 -4.54
N GLY A 140 1.27 38.12 -5.49
CA GLY A 140 0.47 37.82 -6.68
C GLY A 140 1.14 36.71 -7.48
N ARG A 141 2.40 36.93 -7.82
CA ARG A 141 3.30 35.98 -8.48
C ARG A 141 4.54 35.79 -7.62
N LEU A 142 4.73 34.60 -7.08
CA LEU A 142 5.86 34.28 -6.21
C LEU A 142 6.86 33.40 -6.97
N THR A 143 8.04 33.93 -7.27
CA THR A 143 9.15 33.19 -7.84
C THR A 143 10.20 32.95 -6.76
N VAL A 144 10.58 31.70 -6.50
CA VAL A 144 11.56 31.31 -5.47
C VAL A 144 12.64 30.45 -6.10
N ASN A 145 13.81 31.03 -6.32
CA ASN A 145 14.98 30.40 -6.91
C ASN A 145 16.02 30.16 -5.80
N VAL A 146 15.88 29.05 -5.08
CA VAL A 146 16.65 28.80 -3.86
C VAL A 146 17.32 27.44 -3.90
N GLY A 147 18.64 27.40 -3.76
CA GLY A 147 19.42 26.16 -3.74
C GLY A 147 18.96 25.19 -2.65
N THR A 148 18.98 25.65 -1.40
CA THR A 148 18.49 24.91 -0.23
C THR A 148 17.46 25.74 0.54
N LEU A 149 16.23 25.25 0.62
CA LEU A 149 15.15 25.88 1.38
C LEU A 149 14.86 25.08 2.65
N ASN A 150 14.84 25.76 3.80
CA ASN A 150 14.27 25.26 5.04
C ASN A 150 13.07 26.12 5.44
N GLN A 151 11.87 25.65 5.13
CA GLN A 151 10.62 26.29 5.54
C GLN A 151 10.22 25.71 6.90
N THR A 152 10.25 26.56 7.93
CA THR A 152 9.84 26.17 9.29
C THR A 152 8.34 25.91 9.37
N ALA A 153 7.89 25.26 10.45
CA ALA A 153 6.46 24.97 10.67
C ALA A 153 5.55 26.21 10.69
N GLY A 154 6.06 27.38 11.10
CA GLY A 154 5.32 28.64 11.09
C GLY A 154 5.42 29.42 9.77
N GLY A 155 6.35 29.04 8.89
CA GLY A 155 6.62 29.77 7.67
C GLY A 155 5.66 29.40 6.54
N GLN A 156 5.31 30.40 5.72
CA GLN A 156 4.37 30.25 4.62
C GLN A 156 4.85 30.97 3.37
N LEU A 157 4.73 30.31 2.21
CA LEU A 157 4.93 30.90 0.88
C LEU A 157 3.63 30.74 0.08
N LEU A 158 2.97 31.85 -0.17
CA LEU A 158 1.64 31.90 -0.75
C LEU A 158 1.65 32.70 -2.05
N ALA A 159 0.97 32.20 -3.07
CA ALA A 159 0.80 32.92 -4.33
C ALA A 159 -0.68 32.97 -4.75
N SER A 160 -1.23 34.14 -5.02
CA SER A 160 -2.64 34.22 -5.45
C SER A 160 -2.86 33.86 -6.93
N SER A 161 -1.82 33.90 -7.77
CA SER A 161 -1.92 33.53 -9.20
C SER A 161 -0.93 32.46 -9.65
N LEU A 162 0.34 32.57 -9.24
CA LEU A 162 1.39 31.65 -9.67
C LEU A 162 2.47 31.54 -8.61
N PHE A 163 2.73 30.32 -8.15
CA PHE A 163 3.96 29.95 -7.46
C PHE A 163 4.91 29.25 -8.44
N SER A 164 6.14 29.75 -8.58
CA SER A 164 7.20 29.14 -9.37
C SER A 164 8.46 28.96 -8.52
N GLY A 165 8.76 27.72 -8.15
CA GLY A 165 9.95 27.36 -7.40
C GLY A 165 11.01 26.66 -8.27
N SER A 166 12.28 27.02 -8.08
CA SER A 166 13.41 26.27 -8.63
C SER A 166 14.55 26.15 -7.61
N GLY A 167 15.30 25.04 -7.63
CA GLY A 167 16.30 24.81 -6.60
C GLY A 167 16.95 23.44 -6.56
N GLY A 168 17.62 23.15 -5.44
CA GLY A 168 18.20 21.86 -5.08
C GLY A 168 17.31 21.11 -4.09
N ASN A 169 17.55 21.31 -2.78
CA ASN A 169 16.88 20.58 -1.71
C ASN A 169 15.92 21.47 -0.91
N TRP A 170 14.65 21.11 -0.85
CA TRP A 170 13.62 21.87 -0.15
C TRP A 170 12.97 21.02 0.94
N THR A 171 13.12 21.45 2.18
CA THR A 171 12.39 20.92 3.35
C THR A 171 11.26 21.88 3.67
N ASN A 172 10.03 21.38 3.58
CA ASN A 172 8.81 22.11 3.87
C ASN A 172 8.12 21.54 5.11
N ASP A 173 8.28 22.18 6.27
CA ASP A 173 7.51 21.86 7.48
C ASP A 173 6.26 22.75 7.64
N GLY A 174 6.15 23.83 6.87
CA GLY A 174 5.06 24.79 6.89
C GLY A 174 4.10 24.65 5.69
N LEU A 175 3.79 25.77 5.04
CA LEU A 175 2.87 25.83 3.90
C LEU A 175 3.54 26.45 2.67
N ILE A 176 3.45 25.76 1.54
CA ILE A 176 3.70 26.32 0.21
C ILE A 176 2.40 26.15 -0.59
N ALA A 177 1.78 27.25 -1.00
CA ALA A 177 0.49 27.19 -1.68
C ALA A 177 0.31 28.22 -2.80
N SER A 178 -0.56 27.87 -3.76
CA SER A 178 -1.12 28.85 -4.69
C SER A 178 -2.63 28.72 -4.88
N ASP A 179 -3.32 29.85 -4.97
CA ASP A 179 -4.74 29.90 -5.40
C ASP A 179 -4.89 29.76 -6.92
N GLY A 180 -3.79 29.92 -7.67
CA GLY A 180 -3.73 29.70 -9.11
C GLY A 180 -2.92 28.45 -9.45
N SER A 181 -1.82 28.58 -10.18
CA SER A 181 -0.96 27.45 -10.57
C SER A 181 0.28 27.34 -9.68
N LEU A 182 0.78 26.12 -9.48
CA LEU A 182 2.02 25.86 -8.76
C LEU A 182 2.96 25.02 -9.63
N SER A 183 4.19 25.49 -9.81
CA SER A 183 5.29 24.75 -10.45
C SER A 183 6.50 24.72 -9.53
N LEU A 184 7.03 23.54 -9.22
CA LEU A 184 8.21 23.35 -8.40
C LEU A 184 9.20 22.41 -9.10
N ASN A 185 10.39 22.94 -9.45
CA ASN A 185 11.42 22.21 -10.18
C ASN A 185 12.71 22.11 -9.36
N LEU A 186 13.00 20.92 -8.83
CA LEU A 186 14.12 20.67 -7.93
C LEU A 186 15.09 19.68 -8.54
N GLY A 187 16.38 20.02 -8.52
CA GLY A 187 17.46 19.07 -8.86
C GLY A 187 17.74 18.06 -7.75
N GLY A 188 17.22 18.30 -6.53
CA GLY A 188 17.42 17.47 -5.35
C GLY A 188 16.11 16.94 -4.77
N THR A 189 15.99 17.00 -3.45
CA THR A 189 14.89 16.39 -2.70
C THR A 189 13.81 17.40 -2.32
N TYR A 190 12.54 17.02 -2.46
CA TYR A 190 11.42 17.65 -1.76
C TYR A 190 11.02 16.79 -0.54
N GLY A 191 10.84 17.41 0.63
CA GLY A 191 10.36 16.71 1.83
C GLY A 191 9.91 17.64 2.95
N GLY A 192 9.92 17.16 4.19
CA GLY A 192 9.42 17.88 5.38
C GLY A 192 7.98 17.50 5.73
N ASN A 193 7.45 18.00 6.85
CA ASN A 193 6.15 17.60 7.43
C ASN A 193 4.95 18.47 7.02
N GLY A 194 5.19 19.45 6.13
CA GLY A 194 4.24 20.48 5.75
C GLY A 194 3.36 20.13 4.56
N ARG A 195 2.72 21.16 4.03
CA ARG A 195 1.78 21.08 2.91
C ARG A 195 2.30 21.81 1.67
N LEU A 196 2.23 21.15 0.52
CA LEU A 196 2.31 21.74 -0.81
C LEU A 196 0.93 21.67 -1.46
N SER A 197 0.38 22.80 -1.89
CA SER A 197 -0.93 22.78 -2.55
C SER A 197 -1.16 23.82 -3.62
N SER A 198 -2.06 23.51 -4.54
CA SER A 198 -2.53 24.41 -5.58
C SER A 198 -4.05 24.29 -5.70
N LEU A 199 -4.80 25.38 -5.86
CA LEU A 199 -6.22 25.29 -6.25
C LEU A 199 -6.38 25.02 -7.75
N GLY A 200 -5.43 25.49 -8.57
CA GLY A 200 -5.32 25.16 -9.99
C GLY A 200 -4.37 23.99 -10.24
N THR A 201 -3.58 24.06 -11.32
CA THR A 201 -2.64 22.99 -11.68
C THR A 201 -1.47 22.92 -10.69
N LEU A 202 -0.94 21.71 -10.49
CA LEU A 202 0.23 21.46 -9.65
C LEU A 202 1.26 20.62 -10.40
N GLY A 203 2.43 21.20 -10.67
CA GLY A 203 3.60 20.51 -11.19
C GLY A 203 4.70 20.41 -10.13
N LEU A 204 5.17 19.20 -9.86
CA LEU A 204 6.36 18.93 -9.04
C LEU A 204 7.33 18.06 -9.82
N SER A 205 8.55 18.56 -10.05
CA SER A 205 9.68 17.77 -10.53
C SER A 205 10.77 17.77 -9.47
N ALA A 206 11.27 16.61 -9.08
CA ALA A 206 12.35 16.46 -8.11
C ALA A 206 13.23 15.24 -8.43
N ALA A 207 14.46 15.18 -7.90
CA ALA A 207 15.22 13.93 -7.95
C ALA A 207 14.65 12.89 -6.97
N GLN A 208 14.18 13.33 -5.81
CA GLN A 208 13.58 12.49 -4.76
C GLN A 208 12.41 13.22 -4.10
N VAL A 209 11.40 12.48 -3.65
CA VAL A 209 10.27 13.03 -2.89
C VAL A 209 10.02 12.16 -1.65
N ASN A 210 10.08 12.78 -0.48
CA ASN A 210 9.89 12.10 0.81
C ASN A 210 8.75 12.75 1.59
N LEU A 211 7.60 12.09 1.62
CA LEU A 211 6.43 12.52 2.39
C LEU A 211 6.33 11.71 3.67
N ASN A 212 6.57 12.36 4.80
CA ASN A 212 6.35 11.82 6.14
C ASN A 212 4.83 11.72 6.41
N ALA A 213 4.46 11.12 7.55
CA ALA A 213 3.06 10.90 7.91
C ALA A 213 2.19 12.17 7.93
N ALA A 214 2.75 13.33 8.32
CA ALA A 214 2.05 14.60 8.33
C ALA A 214 2.05 15.32 6.95
N SER A 215 2.97 14.94 6.07
CA SER A 215 3.21 15.64 4.81
C SER A 215 2.04 15.48 3.84
N THR A 216 1.68 16.57 3.18
CA THR A 216 0.61 16.57 2.18
C THR A 216 1.05 17.26 0.90
N ILE A 217 0.83 16.61 -0.24
CA ILE A 217 0.74 17.25 -1.56
C ILE A 217 -0.72 17.17 -2.02
N ALA A 218 -1.33 18.32 -2.32
CA ALA A 218 -2.73 18.40 -2.71
C ALA A 218 -2.96 19.37 -3.88
N GLY A 219 -3.34 18.84 -5.05
CA GLY A 219 -3.77 19.64 -6.19
C GLY A 219 -5.29 19.74 -6.30
N GLY A 220 -5.79 20.94 -6.59
CA GLY A 220 -7.20 21.22 -6.90
C GLY A 220 -7.53 21.02 -8.38
N GLY A 221 -6.56 21.25 -9.27
CA GLY A 221 -6.61 20.94 -10.69
C GLY A 221 -5.64 19.81 -11.09
N ASP A 222 -5.35 19.70 -12.39
CA ASP A 222 -4.52 18.61 -12.90
C ASP A 222 -3.14 18.64 -12.23
N THR A 223 -2.71 17.48 -11.74
CA THR A 223 -1.48 17.35 -10.96
C THR A 223 -0.51 16.41 -11.63
N SER A 224 0.73 16.86 -11.81
CA SER A 224 1.85 16.08 -12.35
C SER A 224 2.99 16.05 -11.34
N VAL A 225 3.40 14.85 -10.94
CA VAL A 225 4.57 14.62 -10.09
C VAL A 225 5.58 13.77 -10.86
N SER A 226 6.78 14.31 -11.07
CA SER A 226 7.89 13.66 -11.75
C SER A 226 9.07 13.52 -10.79
N VAL A 227 9.49 12.29 -10.53
CA VAL A 227 10.55 11.97 -9.59
C VAL A 227 11.66 11.18 -10.29
N GLY A 228 12.87 11.71 -10.34
CA GLY A 228 13.99 11.02 -11.00
C GLY A 228 14.34 9.67 -10.38
N GLY A 229 14.17 9.55 -9.05
CA GLY A 229 14.41 8.34 -8.27
C GLY A 229 13.15 7.83 -7.56
N GLN A 230 13.20 7.75 -6.23
CA GLN A 230 12.16 7.17 -5.39
C GLN A 230 11.16 8.25 -4.92
N LEU A 231 9.87 7.97 -5.09
CA LEU A 231 8.81 8.62 -4.35
C LEU A 231 8.48 7.78 -3.11
N SER A 232 8.78 8.28 -1.92
CA SER A 232 8.39 7.68 -0.64
C SER A 232 7.19 8.45 -0.07
N ASN A 233 6.05 7.77 0.06
CA ASN A 233 4.80 8.39 0.51
C ASN A 233 4.23 7.66 1.73
N VAL A 234 4.54 8.17 2.93
CA VAL A 234 3.89 7.79 4.20
C VAL A 234 2.71 8.70 4.51
N GLY A 235 2.73 9.93 3.98
CA GLY A 235 1.66 10.92 4.12
C GLY A 235 0.60 10.82 3.03
N ARG A 236 0.33 11.94 2.35
CA ARG A 236 -0.71 12.02 1.33
C ARG A 236 -0.27 12.76 0.08
N LEU A 237 -0.47 12.13 -1.08
CA LEU A 237 -0.36 12.73 -2.41
C LEU A 237 -1.70 12.56 -3.14
N THR A 238 -2.43 13.66 -3.33
CA THR A 238 -3.75 13.61 -3.96
C THR A 238 -4.02 14.75 -4.94
N SER A 239 -4.84 14.49 -5.96
CA SER A 239 -5.46 15.52 -6.79
C SER A 239 -6.99 15.43 -6.70
N ALA A 240 -7.70 16.57 -6.75
CA ALA A 240 -9.14 16.60 -6.92
C ALA A 240 -9.57 16.27 -8.36
N THR A 241 -8.66 16.39 -9.34
CA THR A 241 -8.89 16.06 -10.74
C THR A 241 -7.98 14.91 -11.17
N ASN A 242 -7.27 14.99 -12.30
CA ASN A 242 -6.34 13.96 -12.72
C ASN A 242 -5.03 14.05 -11.96
N LEU A 243 -4.44 12.89 -11.67
CA LEU A 243 -3.10 12.76 -11.12
C LEU A 243 -2.24 11.90 -12.05
N THR A 244 -1.12 12.47 -12.49
CA THR A 244 -0.07 11.74 -13.19
C THR A 244 1.18 11.70 -12.31
N VAL A 245 1.69 10.50 -12.04
CA VAL A 245 2.93 10.29 -11.29
C VAL A 245 3.91 9.51 -12.15
N ASN A 246 5.11 10.05 -12.35
CA ASN A 246 6.22 9.37 -12.98
C ASN A 246 7.36 9.29 -11.95
N ALA A 247 7.86 8.09 -11.67
CA ALA A 247 8.97 7.89 -10.74
C ALA A 247 9.88 6.74 -11.18
N GLY A 248 11.12 6.68 -10.70
CA GLY A 248 11.94 5.48 -10.85
C GLY A 248 11.39 4.31 -10.03
N SER A 249 11.00 4.59 -8.79
CA SER A 249 10.30 3.67 -7.89
C SER A 249 9.30 4.42 -7.01
N ILE A 250 8.27 3.71 -6.52
CA ILE A 250 7.25 4.25 -5.61
C ILE A 250 7.09 3.31 -4.42
N ASN A 251 7.16 3.87 -3.21
CA ASN A 251 6.87 3.20 -1.95
C ASN A 251 5.74 3.97 -1.27
N ASN A 252 4.55 3.40 -1.32
CA ASN A 252 3.34 3.98 -0.78
C ASN A 252 2.93 3.22 0.49
N GLN A 253 2.97 3.92 1.63
CA GLN A 253 2.44 3.48 2.93
C GLN A 253 1.30 4.39 3.42
N GLY A 254 1.13 5.55 2.79
CA GLY A 254 0.06 6.49 3.02
C GLY A 254 -1.01 6.42 1.93
N THR A 255 -1.47 7.59 1.48
CA THR A 255 -2.51 7.72 0.44
C THR A 255 -1.95 8.33 -0.83
N LEU A 256 -2.15 7.64 -1.95
CA LEU A 256 -1.89 8.12 -3.31
C LEU A 256 -3.17 8.06 -4.12
N GLY A 257 -3.69 9.18 -4.63
CA GLY A 257 -4.91 9.06 -5.43
C GLY A 257 -5.43 10.31 -6.10
N SER A 258 -6.52 10.14 -6.82
CA SER A 258 -7.13 11.20 -7.62
C SER A 258 -8.65 11.17 -7.55
N GLY A 259 -9.28 12.34 -7.63
CA GLY A 259 -10.73 12.48 -7.77
C GLY A 259 -11.22 12.11 -9.18
N GLN A 260 -10.33 12.05 -10.17
CA GLN A 260 -10.63 11.60 -11.54
C GLN A 260 -9.67 10.48 -11.96
N ALA A 261 -8.97 10.63 -13.09
CA ALA A 261 -8.09 9.59 -13.59
C ALA A 261 -6.74 9.60 -12.85
N LEU A 262 -6.24 8.39 -12.55
CA LEU A 262 -4.90 8.18 -12.00
C LEU A 262 -4.03 7.48 -13.03
N THR A 263 -2.89 8.08 -13.39
CA THR A 263 -1.83 7.39 -14.14
C THR A 263 -0.56 7.36 -13.30
N VAL A 264 -0.02 6.16 -13.06
CA VAL A 264 1.25 5.95 -12.37
C VAL A 264 2.18 5.22 -13.32
N THR A 265 3.36 5.79 -13.58
CA THR A 265 4.43 5.17 -14.35
C THR A 265 5.66 5.02 -13.46
N THR A 266 6.10 3.79 -13.21
CA THR A 266 7.27 3.53 -12.38
C THR A 266 7.91 2.18 -12.71
N GLY A 267 9.19 1.98 -12.39
CA GLY A 267 9.78 0.64 -12.49
C GLY A 267 9.18 -0.30 -11.46
N SER A 268 9.29 0.07 -10.18
CA SER A 268 8.76 -0.69 -9.05
C SER A 268 7.69 0.11 -8.31
N LEU A 269 6.54 -0.52 -8.05
CA LEU A 269 5.46 0.02 -7.21
C LEU A 269 5.24 -0.89 -6.00
N VAL A 270 5.63 -0.41 -4.83
CA VAL A 270 5.30 -1.03 -3.55
C VAL A 270 4.17 -0.25 -2.90
N ASN A 271 3.07 -0.93 -2.60
CA ASN A 271 1.96 -0.43 -1.80
C ASN A 271 1.84 -1.35 -0.57
N ASP A 272 2.33 -0.89 0.58
CA ASP A 272 2.31 -1.68 1.82
C ASP A 272 1.52 -0.93 2.89
N ARG A 273 0.40 -1.53 3.35
CA ARG A 273 -0.57 -0.88 4.27
C ARG A 273 -1.08 0.50 3.81
N GLY A 274 -0.86 0.83 2.54
CA GLY A 274 -1.27 2.08 1.92
C GLY A 274 -2.59 1.97 1.15
N LEU A 275 -3.03 3.11 0.63
CA LEU A 275 -4.17 3.24 -0.27
C LEU A 275 -3.72 3.87 -1.58
N ILE A 276 -4.09 3.22 -2.68
CA ILE A 276 -4.06 3.80 -4.03
C ILE A 276 -5.47 3.88 -4.57
N PHE A 277 -5.94 5.06 -5.00
CA PHE A 277 -7.31 5.19 -5.51
C PHE A 277 -7.50 6.14 -6.70
N SER A 278 -8.56 5.91 -7.49
CA SER A 278 -9.02 6.82 -8.54
C SER A 278 -10.53 6.98 -8.55
N GLY A 279 -11.00 8.20 -8.82
CA GLY A 279 -12.42 8.49 -9.02
C GLY A 279 -12.94 8.20 -10.43
N SER A 280 -12.03 7.97 -11.38
CA SER A 280 -12.29 7.50 -12.75
C SER A 280 -11.33 6.34 -13.08
N ASN A 281 -10.89 6.21 -14.33
CA ASN A 281 -9.97 5.16 -14.75
C ASN A 281 -8.59 5.25 -14.05
N MET A 282 -8.03 4.08 -13.74
CA MET A 282 -6.68 3.93 -13.21
C MET A 282 -5.79 3.18 -14.21
N SER A 283 -4.61 3.72 -14.49
CA SER A 283 -3.55 3.07 -15.27
C SER A 283 -2.28 2.99 -14.42
N LEU A 284 -1.88 1.78 -14.03
CA LEU A 284 -0.63 1.50 -13.35
C LEU A 284 0.34 0.85 -14.36
N ARG A 285 1.34 1.62 -14.78
CA ARG A 285 2.36 1.24 -15.76
C ARG A 285 3.65 0.89 -15.02
N VAL A 286 3.89 -0.40 -14.81
CA VAL A 286 4.89 -0.90 -13.87
C VAL A 286 5.66 -2.10 -14.42
N SER A 287 6.96 -2.21 -14.08
CA SER A 287 7.67 -3.49 -14.27
C SER A 287 7.31 -4.47 -13.16
N SER A 288 7.17 -4.00 -11.91
CA SER A 288 6.71 -4.82 -10.79
C SER A 288 5.75 -4.07 -9.87
N LEU A 289 4.72 -4.79 -9.41
CA LEU A 289 3.78 -4.35 -8.40
C LEU A 289 3.80 -5.32 -7.20
N ASN A 290 4.01 -4.79 -6.00
CA ASN A 290 3.77 -5.49 -4.75
C ASN A 290 2.73 -4.73 -3.92
N ASN A 291 1.54 -5.30 -3.83
CA ASN A 291 0.42 -4.83 -3.01
C ASN A 291 0.28 -5.74 -1.79
N SER A 292 0.65 -5.26 -0.61
CA SER A 292 0.80 -6.04 0.63
C SER A 292 0.01 -5.42 1.76
N TYR A 293 -0.97 -6.15 2.31
CA TYR A 293 -1.88 -5.63 3.34
C TYR A 293 -2.51 -4.26 3.01
N ALA A 294 -2.69 -3.99 1.72
CA ALA A 294 -2.99 -2.67 1.18
C ALA A 294 -4.18 -2.70 0.22
N ASN A 295 -4.63 -1.53 -0.22
CA ASN A 295 -5.78 -1.41 -1.10
C ASN A 295 -5.42 -0.64 -2.38
N ILE A 296 -5.86 -1.17 -3.52
CA ILE A 296 -5.89 -0.49 -4.81
C ILE A 296 -7.34 -0.46 -5.29
N TYR A 297 -7.93 0.73 -5.46
CA TYR A 297 -9.34 0.89 -5.76
C TYR A 297 -9.59 1.89 -6.89
N SER A 298 -10.28 1.44 -7.95
CA SER A 298 -10.67 2.30 -9.07
C SER A 298 -12.19 2.35 -9.21
N LEU A 299 -12.79 3.55 -9.17
CA LEU A 299 -14.21 3.72 -9.52
C LEU A 299 -14.49 3.50 -11.02
N GLY A 300 -13.47 3.63 -11.86
CA GLY A 300 -13.54 3.33 -13.29
C GLY A 300 -12.88 1.99 -13.63
N ASN A 301 -12.35 1.92 -14.85
CA ASN A 301 -11.57 0.78 -15.30
C ASN A 301 -10.17 0.80 -14.68
N LEU A 302 -9.63 -0.38 -14.35
CA LEU A 302 -8.25 -0.55 -13.88
C LEU A 302 -7.41 -1.30 -14.91
N THR A 303 -6.28 -0.71 -15.32
CA THR A 303 -5.26 -1.40 -16.12
C THR A 303 -3.94 -1.46 -15.37
N ILE A 304 -3.35 -2.66 -15.27
CA ILE A 304 -2.01 -2.87 -14.74
C ILE A 304 -1.19 -3.63 -15.79
N ASP A 305 -0.20 -2.96 -16.37
CA ASP A 305 0.69 -3.49 -17.39
C ASP A 305 2.05 -2.76 -17.34
N ARG A 306 2.97 -3.02 -18.28
CA ARG A 306 4.30 -2.36 -18.28
C ARG A 306 4.30 -0.93 -18.82
N ASN A 307 3.41 -0.59 -19.75
CA ASN A 307 3.57 0.63 -20.56
C ASN A 307 2.27 1.30 -21.03
N GLY A 308 1.11 0.85 -20.56
CA GLY A 308 -0.21 1.31 -20.96
C GLY A 308 -0.71 0.74 -22.30
N GLN A 309 -0.01 -0.25 -22.85
CA GLN A 309 -0.31 -0.85 -24.16
C GLN A 309 -0.54 -2.38 -24.06
N GLY A 310 -0.73 -2.91 -22.85
CA GLY A 310 -0.95 -4.34 -22.60
C GLY A 310 0.32 -5.20 -22.60
N ALA A 311 1.50 -4.57 -22.61
CA ALA A 311 2.76 -5.29 -22.55
C ALA A 311 2.99 -5.87 -21.15
N LEU A 312 3.46 -7.12 -21.06
CA LEU A 312 3.60 -7.81 -19.76
C LEU A 312 4.58 -7.09 -18.84
N ALA A 313 4.14 -6.76 -17.63
CA ALA A 313 5.01 -6.50 -16.48
C ALA A 313 5.76 -7.78 -16.09
N ASP A 314 6.80 -7.67 -15.27
CA ASP A 314 7.49 -8.85 -14.74
C ASP A 314 6.63 -9.55 -13.68
N SER A 315 6.04 -8.77 -12.77
CA SER A 315 5.22 -9.35 -11.70
C SER A 315 4.13 -8.42 -11.17
N ILE A 316 2.99 -9.03 -10.82
CA ILE A 316 1.92 -8.43 -10.01
C ILE A 316 1.71 -9.35 -8.81
N VAL A 317 2.03 -8.87 -7.61
CA VAL A 317 1.83 -9.60 -6.36
C VAL A 317 0.79 -8.87 -5.52
N ASN A 318 -0.29 -9.56 -5.22
CA ASN A 318 -1.35 -9.17 -4.31
C ASN A 318 -1.33 -10.13 -3.11
N SER A 319 -0.93 -9.62 -1.94
CA SER A 319 -0.63 -10.43 -0.76
C SER A 319 -1.36 -9.93 0.48
N SER A 320 -2.30 -10.72 0.98
CA SER A 320 -3.31 -10.32 1.98
C SER A 320 -3.92 -8.94 1.71
N ALA A 321 -4.21 -8.63 0.44
CA ALA A 321 -4.51 -7.28 -0.01
C ALA A 321 -5.64 -7.27 -1.05
N SER A 322 -6.16 -6.07 -1.36
CA SER A 322 -7.24 -5.88 -2.32
C SER A 322 -6.78 -5.13 -3.58
N ILE A 323 -7.22 -5.61 -4.73
CA ILE A 323 -7.19 -4.90 -6.01
C ILE A 323 -8.61 -4.90 -6.57
N GLN A 324 -9.21 -3.72 -6.67
CA GLN A 324 -10.61 -3.57 -7.07
C GLN A 324 -10.80 -2.51 -8.15
N SER A 325 -11.70 -2.82 -9.08
CA SER A 325 -12.26 -1.91 -10.06
C SER A 325 -13.78 -2.05 -10.06
N ASP A 326 -14.50 -0.94 -10.00
CA ASP A 326 -15.96 -0.95 -10.20
C ASP A 326 -16.31 -1.06 -11.69
N GLY A 327 -15.37 -0.68 -12.57
CA GLY A 327 -15.40 -0.95 -14.00
C GLY A 327 -14.75 -2.29 -14.39
N SER A 328 -14.25 -2.35 -15.64
CA SER A 328 -13.49 -3.51 -16.13
C SER A 328 -12.04 -3.45 -15.70
N MET A 329 -11.41 -4.61 -15.52
CA MET A 329 -10.02 -4.74 -15.11
C MET A 329 -9.21 -5.49 -16.17
N SER A 330 -8.00 -5.02 -16.44
CA SER A 330 -7.00 -5.69 -17.28
C SER A 330 -5.68 -5.81 -16.55
N LEU A 331 -5.17 -7.04 -16.40
CA LEU A 331 -3.89 -7.34 -15.76
C LEU A 331 -2.95 -8.01 -16.78
N ALA A 332 -1.75 -7.46 -16.98
CA ALA A 332 -0.77 -7.97 -17.91
C ALA A 332 0.60 -8.17 -17.25
N ALA A 333 0.97 -9.41 -16.90
CA ALA A 333 2.28 -9.71 -16.30
C ALA A 333 2.78 -11.14 -16.51
N SER A 334 4.10 -11.34 -16.51
CA SER A 334 4.74 -12.66 -16.60
C SER A 334 4.38 -13.55 -15.41
N THR A 335 4.18 -12.95 -14.22
CA THR A 335 3.69 -13.68 -13.04
C THR A 335 2.66 -12.83 -12.29
N ILE A 336 1.51 -13.42 -12.00
CA ILE A 336 0.45 -12.81 -11.19
C ILE A 336 0.19 -13.71 -9.99
N LYS A 337 0.35 -13.16 -8.78
CA LYS A 337 0.15 -13.87 -7.52
C LYS A 337 -0.95 -13.19 -6.72
N ASN A 338 -2.02 -13.91 -6.45
CA ASN A 338 -3.07 -13.56 -5.51
C ASN A 338 -3.03 -14.55 -4.35
N ILE A 339 -2.36 -14.16 -3.26
CA ILE A 339 -1.92 -15.08 -2.22
C ILE A 339 -2.14 -14.51 -0.82
N ARG A 340 -2.06 -15.35 0.20
CA ARG A 340 -1.92 -14.91 1.59
C ARG A 340 -0.44 -14.62 1.87
N ALA A 341 -0.19 -13.52 2.58
CA ALA A 341 1.17 -13.20 3.05
C ALA A 341 1.69 -14.21 4.09
N LEU A 342 0.78 -14.83 4.85
CA LEU A 342 1.08 -15.88 5.81
C LEU A 342 0.07 -17.02 5.62
N LEU A 343 0.59 -18.23 5.38
CA LEU A 343 -0.18 -19.46 5.40
C LEU A 343 0.77 -20.62 5.73
N THR A 344 0.77 -21.07 6.98
CA THR A 344 1.66 -22.12 7.46
C THR A 344 0.86 -23.38 7.78
N THR A 345 1.33 -24.52 7.27
CA THR A 345 0.73 -25.82 7.52
C THR A 345 1.64 -26.69 8.40
N SER A 346 1.07 -27.56 9.22
CA SER A 346 1.79 -28.58 10.00
C SER A 346 1.14 -29.96 9.89
N ASN A 347 1.86 -30.97 10.36
CA ASN A 347 1.38 -32.35 10.50
C ASN A 347 0.85 -32.98 9.21
N GLY A 348 1.37 -32.60 8.03
CA GLY A 348 0.97 -33.18 6.76
C GLY A 348 1.41 -34.63 6.63
N GLY A 349 0.46 -35.56 6.68
CA GLY A 349 0.69 -37.01 6.48
C GLY A 349 0.22 -37.88 7.64
N ILE A 350 0.68 -39.14 7.68
CA ILE A 350 0.33 -40.11 8.73
C ILE A 350 1.05 -39.75 10.03
N TYR A 351 0.29 -39.43 11.08
CA TYR A 351 0.86 -39.13 12.40
C TYR A 351 0.81 -40.32 13.36
N THR A 352 -0.02 -41.33 13.08
CA THR A 352 -0.07 -42.57 13.86
C THR A 352 -0.73 -43.69 13.06
N ALA A 353 -0.32 -44.92 13.30
CA ALA A 353 -0.95 -46.09 12.72
C ALA A 353 -0.83 -47.30 13.66
N ARG A 354 -1.77 -48.24 13.53
CA ARG A 354 -1.72 -49.55 14.17
C ARG A 354 -2.15 -50.64 13.21
N ILE A 355 -1.74 -51.85 13.53
CA ILE A 355 -2.09 -53.07 12.81
C ILE A 355 -2.66 -54.03 13.84
N ASP A 356 -3.92 -54.39 13.67
CA ASP A 356 -4.62 -55.34 14.52
C ASP A 356 -4.97 -56.59 13.74
N GLU A 357 -4.94 -57.74 14.41
CA GLU A 357 -5.52 -58.96 13.85
C GLU A 357 -7.05 -58.84 13.86
N GLY A 358 -7.65 -58.91 12.68
CA GLY A 358 -9.11 -58.93 12.52
C GLY A 358 -9.70 -60.28 12.90
N ALA A 359 -10.98 -60.28 13.28
CA ALA A 359 -11.69 -61.52 13.58
C ALA A 359 -11.67 -62.49 12.38
N CYS A 360 -11.28 -63.74 12.62
CA CYS A 360 -11.20 -64.74 11.55
C CYS A 360 -12.56 -64.90 10.84
N ASN A 361 -13.69 -64.87 11.56
CA ASN A 361 -15.04 -65.10 11.03
C ASN A 361 -15.97 -63.86 11.07
N ARG A 362 -15.50 -62.67 10.68
CA ARG A 362 -16.40 -61.52 10.46
C ARG A 362 -17.36 -61.80 9.30
N GLU A 363 -18.60 -61.34 9.42
CA GLU A 363 -19.60 -61.43 8.35
C GLU A 363 -18.99 -60.86 7.05
N PHE A 364 -19.08 -61.62 5.94
CA PHE A 364 -18.56 -61.30 4.60
C PHE A 364 -17.06 -61.48 4.32
N TYR A 365 -16.20 -61.84 5.30
CA TYR A 365 -14.76 -62.08 5.03
C TYR A 365 -14.46 -63.40 4.29
N ASN A 366 -15.37 -64.39 4.35
CA ASN A 366 -15.23 -65.72 3.72
C ASN A 366 -13.86 -66.40 4.00
N ASN A 367 -13.27 -66.14 5.16
CA ASN A 367 -11.99 -66.74 5.56
C ASN A 367 -12.15 -68.22 5.92
N ASP A 368 -11.16 -69.03 5.55
CA ASP A 368 -11.12 -70.43 5.97
C ASP A 368 -10.42 -70.51 7.34
N CYS A 369 -11.25 -70.56 8.38
CA CYS A 369 -10.84 -70.61 9.78
C CYS A 369 -10.80 -72.05 10.35
N GLY A 370 -10.93 -73.07 9.49
CA GLY A 370 -11.03 -74.47 9.88
C GLY A 370 -9.82 -75.32 9.48
N GLY A 371 -9.51 -76.33 10.30
CA GLY A 371 -8.37 -77.22 10.09
C GLY A 371 -7.03 -76.57 10.45
N GLY A 372 -5.96 -77.35 10.58
CA GLY A 372 -4.65 -76.89 11.11
C GLY A 372 -3.93 -75.76 10.35
N LYS A 373 -4.53 -75.18 9.29
CA LYS A 373 -4.07 -73.95 8.63
C LYS A 373 -5.23 -73.00 8.38
N ALA A 374 -5.09 -71.73 8.76
CA ALA A 374 -6.09 -70.69 8.59
C ALA A 374 -5.55 -69.47 7.81
N THR A 375 -6.46 -68.69 7.24
CA THR A 375 -6.18 -67.34 6.74
C THR A 375 -6.43 -66.31 7.82
N HIS A 376 -5.51 -65.36 8.00
CA HIS A 376 -5.63 -64.29 8.99
C HIS A 376 -5.96 -62.97 8.30
N THR A 377 -6.76 -62.15 8.96
CA THR A 377 -7.11 -60.80 8.49
C THR A 377 -6.39 -59.78 9.33
N TRP A 378 -5.93 -58.71 8.70
CA TRP A 378 -5.14 -57.66 9.32
C TRP A 378 -5.76 -56.31 9.00
N GLU A 379 -6.18 -55.58 10.03
CA GLU A 379 -6.76 -54.26 9.91
C GLU A 379 -5.67 -53.22 10.20
N ILE A 380 -5.26 -52.49 9.16
CA ILE A 380 -4.36 -51.35 9.28
C ILE A 380 -5.20 -50.12 9.49
N THR A 381 -5.14 -49.55 10.70
CA THR A 381 -5.76 -48.27 11.04
C THR A 381 -4.70 -47.20 11.05
N GLN A 382 -4.74 -46.27 10.09
CA GLN A 382 -3.84 -45.11 10.04
C GLN A 382 -4.62 -43.82 10.27
N ARG A 383 -4.01 -42.85 10.94
CA ARG A 383 -4.55 -41.50 11.09
C ARG A 383 -3.64 -40.48 10.44
N GLU A 384 -4.24 -39.65 9.63
CA GLU A 384 -3.57 -38.61 8.86
C GLU A 384 -4.11 -37.25 9.25
N LYS A 385 -3.23 -36.26 9.29
CA LYS A 385 -3.61 -34.88 9.58
C LYS A 385 -3.08 -33.93 8.52
N LEU A 386 -3.72 -32.78 8.41
CA LEU A 386 -3.18 -31.57 7.82
C LEU A 386 -3.76 -30.41 8.60
N GLU A 387 -2.91 -29.59 9.21
CA GLU A 387 -3.33 -28.44 10.00
C GLU A 387 -2.83 -27.17 9.37
N VAL A 388 -3.59 -26.08 9.51
CA VAL A 388 -3.13 -24.73 9.27
C VAL A 388 -2.84 -24.09 10.62
N THR A 389 -1.58 -23.76 10.87
CA THR A 389 -1.12 -23.23 12.17
C THR A 389 -1.15 -21.72 12.23
N ALA A 390 -1.06 -21.03 11.09
CA ALA A 390 -1.24 -19.60 10.97
C ALA A 390 -1.71 -19.22 9.57
N ALA A 391 -2.61 -18.23 9.49
CA ALA A 391 -3.06 -17.66 8.23
C ALA A 391 -3.33 -16.16 8.38
N SER A 392 -2.87 -15.36 7.41
CA SER A 392 -3.30 -13.97 7.23
C SER A 392 -4.63 -13.92 6.47
N ALA A 393 -5.23 -12.74 6.33
CA ALA A 393 -6.42 -12.54 5.50
C ALA A 393 -6.20 -13.02 4.04
N ALA A 394 -7.27 -13.47 3.40
CA ALA A 394 -7.26 -13.78 1.97
C ALA A 394 -6.96 -12.52 1.14
N SER A 395 -6.33 -12.69 -0.01
CA SER A 395 -6.30 -11.63 -1.02
C SER A 395 -7.54 -11.64 -1.91
N GLY A 396 -7.86 -10.47 -2.46
CA GLY A 396 -8.98 -10.28 -3.38
C GLY A 396 -8.57 -9.51 -4.63
N ILE A 397 -8.96 -10.01 -5.80
CA ILE A 397 -8.96 -9.27 -7.07
C ILE A 397 -10.41 -9.23 -7.56
N THR A 398 -11.00 -8.03 -7.67
CA THR A 398 -12.43 -7.87 -7.98
C THR A 398 -12.68 -6.85 -9.08
N ALA A 399 -13.45 -7.23 -10.10
CA ALA A 399 -13.89 -6.33 -11.17
C ALA A 399 -15.43 -6.26 -11.26
N GLY A 400 -16.01 -5.06 -11.25
CA GLY A 400 -17.44 -4.85 -11.46
C GLY A 400 -17.89 -5.01 -12.92
N GLY A 401 -16.96 -4.86 -13.87
CA GLY A 401 -17.12 -5.17 -15.29
C GLY A 401 -16.45 -6.50 -15.65
N ASN A 402 -15.83 -6.57 -16.84
CA ASN A 402 -15.07 -7.75 -17.27
C ASN A 402 -13.68 -7.77 -16.60
N LEU A 403 -13.13 -8.97 -16.38
CA LEU A 403 -11.75 -9.17 -15.97
C LEU A 403 -10.96 -9.89 -17.07
N ASN A 404 -9.95 -9.22 -17.60
CA ASN A 404 -9.01 -9.75 -18.57
C ASN A 404 -7.63 -9.95 -17.92
N ILE A 405 -7.09 -11.15 -18.02
CA ILE A 405 -5.73 -11.47 -17.56
C ILE A 405 -4.92 -11.97 -18.75
N ASN A 406 -3.78 -11.33 -19.01
CA ASN A 406 -2.80 -11.77 -19.98
C ASN A 406 -1.47 -12.00 -19.25
N GLY A 407 -0.86 -13.17 -19.36
CA GLY A 407 0.35 -13.41 -18.59
C GLY A 407 1.03 -14.74 -18.81
N GLY A 408 2.07 -14.97 -18.02
CA GLY A 408 2.70 -16.28 -17.90
C GLY A 408 1.94 -17.11 -16.87
N ASP A 409 2.33 -17.00 -15.60
CA ASP A 409 1.76 -17.82 -14.54
C ASP A 409 0.78 -17.03 -13.67
N LEU A 410 -0.43 -17.57 -13.50
CA LEU A 410 -1.42 -17.07 -12.54
C LEU A 410 -1.50 -18.03 -11.34
N PHE A 411 -1.17 -17.53 -10.16
CA PHE A 411 -1.33 -18.22 -8.88
C PHE A 411 -2.45 -17.57 -8.08
N ASN A 412 -3.54 -18.30 -7.86
CA ASN A 412 -4.56 -17.94 -6.88
C ASN A 412 -4.51 -18.96 -5.75
N GLN A 413 -3.95 -18.57 -4.60
CA GLN A 413 -3.72 -19.50 -3.50
C GLN A 413 -4.49 -19.05 -2.27
N SER A 414 -5.46 -19.88 -1.85
CA SER A 414 -6.31 -19.62 -0.68
C SER A 414 -6.91 -18.19 -0.66
N SER A 415 -7.23 -17.68 -1.86
CA SER A 415 -7.59 -16.29 -2.15
C SER A 415 -8.66 -16.23 -3.25
N THR A 416 -9.18 -15.03 -3.53
CA THR A 416 -10.35 -14.85 -4.39
C THR A 416 -10.06 -13.96 -5.60
N ILE A 417 -10.56 -14.37 -6.76
CA ILE A 417 -10.62 -13.59 -8.01
C ILE A 417 -12.07 -13.59 -8.47
N ILE A 418 -12.69 -12.42 -8.55
CA ILE A 418 -14.12 -12.28 -8.84
C ILE A 418 -14.34 -11.23 -9.92
N THR A 419 -15.26 -11.50 -10.83
CA THR A 419 -15.75 -10.51 -11.79
C THR A 419 -17.27 -10.61 -11.93
N SER A 420 -17.98 -9.49 -12.00
CA SER A 420 -19.42 -9.51 -12.29
C SER A 420 -19.68 -9.73 -13.78
N GLY A 421 -18.73 -9.38 -14.65
CA GLY A 421 -18.77 -9.62 -16.09
C GLY A 421 -18.09 -10.93 -16.49
N ASN A 422 -17.52 -10.94 -17.70
CA ASN A 422 -16.79 -12.08 -18.22
C ASN A 422 -15.38 -12.16 -17.61
N PHE A 423 -14.93 -13.38 -17.32
CA PHE A 423 -13.54 -13.66 -16.99
C PHE A 423 -12.82 -14.25 -18.20
N THR A 424 -11.80 -13.55 -18.70
CA THR A 424 -10.95 -14.03 -19.80
C THR A 424 -9.50 -14.10 -19.35
N ALA A 425 -8.83 -15.24 -19.54
CA ALA A 425 -7.43 -15.41 -19.20
C ALA A 425 -6.64 -16.09 -20.32
N ALA A 426 -5.55 -15.46 -20.76
CA ALA A 426 -4.54 -16.04 -21.66
C ALA A 426 -3.23 -16.21 -20.88
N LEU A 427 -2.82 -17.45 -20.63
CA LEU A 427 -1.79 -17.81 -19.66
C LEU A 427 -0.84 -18.90 -20.20
N ASN A 428 0.33 -19.02 -19.59
CA ASN A 428 1.15 -20.24 -19.67
C ASN A 428 0.60 -21.30 -18.71
N ASN A 429 0.40 -20.92 -17.44
CA ASN A 429 -0.10 -21.80 -16.40
C ASN A 429 -1.14 -21.10 -15.53
N LEU A 430 -2.20 -21.82 -15.17
CA LEU A 430 -3.13 -21.43 -14.11
C LEU A 430 -2.98 -22.40 -12.93
N ASN A 431 -2.70 -21.87 -11.74
CA ASN A 431 -2.70 -22.62 -10.49
C ASN A 431 -3.69 -21.98 -9.51
N ASN A 432 -4.87 -22.58 -9.40
CA ASN A 432 -5.89 -22.25 -8.41
C ASN A 432 -5.84 -23.28 -7.28
N THR A 433 -5.31 -22.92 -6.11
CA THR A 433 -5.00 -23.89 -5.04
C THR A 433 -5.54 -23.46 -3.69
N GLY A 434 -6.54 -24.19 -3.19
CA GLY A 434 -7.04 -24.06 -1.81
C GLY A 434 -6.36 -25.05 -0.85
N ILE A 435 -6.55 -24.83 0.44
CA ILE A 435 -6.14 -25.76 1.51
C ILE A 435 -7.35 -26.12 2.35
N GLU A 436 -7.51 -27.39 2.68
CA GLU A 436 -8.53 -27.86 3.61
C GLU A 436 -7.83 -28.65 4.71
N ALA A 437 -7.92 -28.16 5.95
CA ALA A 437 -7.43 -28.91 7.09
C ALA A 437 -8.21 -30.23 7.21
N SER A 438 -7.57 -31.28 7.73
CA SER A 438 -8.22 -32.59 7.87
C SER A 438 -7.59 -33.39 9.00
N ASP A 439 -8.40 -34.22 9.67
CA ASP A 439 -7.94 -35.30 10.56
C ASP A 439 -8.78 -36.54 10.23
N THR A 440 -8.16 -37.53 9.60
CA THR A 440 -8.85 -38.68 9.00
C THR A 440 -8.24 -39.98 9.46
N GLU A 441 -9.09 -40.90 9.90
CA GLU A 441 -8.74 -42.31 10.14
C GLU A 441 -9.11 -43.13 8.92
N THR A 442 -8.14 -43.82 8.35
CA THR A 442 -8.35 -44.79 7.28
C THR A 442 -8.07 -46.19 7.81
N VAL A 443 -9.06 -47.08 7.68
CA VAL A 443 -8.93 -48.50 7.94
C VAL A 443 -8.84 -49.23 6.59
N ARG A 444 -7.77 -50.02 6.41
CA ARG A 444 -7.58 -50.93 5.27
C ARG A 444 -7.45 -52.35 5.79
N VAL A 445 -8.02 -53.30 5.06
CA VAL A 445 -8.09 -54.70 5.48
C VAL A 445 -7.28 -55.55 4.51
N TYR A 446 -6.40 -56.40 5.05
CA TYR A 446 -5.56 -57.31 4.27
C TYR A 446 -5.73 -58.74 4.76
N ARG A 447 -5.59 -59.70 3.85
CA ARG A 447 -5.61 -61.12 4.15
C ARG A 447 -4.21 -61.71 3.99
N SER A 448 -3.79 -62.54 4.93
CA SER A 448 -2.56 -63.33 4.83
C SER A 448 -2.75 -64.55 3.93
N ALA A 449 -1.64 -65.11 3.45
CA ALA A 449 -1.63 -66.47 2.94
C ALA A 449 -2.05 -67.46 4.03
N ARG A 450 -2.53 -68.63 3.63
CA ARG A 450 -2.99 -69.68 4.54
C ARG A 450 -1.82 -70.34 5.27
N THR A 451 -1.82 -70.31 6.61
CA THR A 451 -0.69 -70.76 7.45
C THR A 451 -1.15 -71.54 8.68
N SER A 452 -0.29 -72.40 9.21
CA SER A 452 -0.44 -73.03 10.54
C SER A 452 0.21 -72.22 11.66
N ASP A 453 1.04 -71.24 11.30
CA ASP A 453 1.78 -70.37 12.22
C ASP A 453 1.69 -68.93 11.72
N ALA A 454 1.03 -68.07 12.51
CA ALA A 454 0.85 -66.66 12.20
C ALA A 454 1.86 -65.76 12.94
N SER A 455 2.83 -66.33 13.65
CA SER A 455 3.77 -65.61 14.54
C SER A 455 4.50 -64.47 13.85
N ALA A 456 4.87 -64.63 12.57
CA ALA A 456 5.51 -63.58 11.79
C ALA A 456 4.65 -62.32 11.67
N TRP A 457 3.34 -62.46 11.39
CA TRP A 457 2.43 -61.32 11.29
C TRP A 457 2.05 -60.78 12.67
N THR A 458 1.79 -61.64 13.66
CA THR A 458 1.43 -61.18 15.01
C THR A 458 2.55 -60.38 15.65
N ASN A 459 3.80 -60.83 15.48
CA ASN A 459 4.98 -60.11 15.99
C ASN A 459 5.18 -58.80 15.22
N ALA A 460 5.13 -58.81 13.89
CA ALA A 460 5.29 -57.60 13.08
C ALA A 460 4.19 -56.56 13.35
N ALA A 461 2.93 -57.00 13.51
CA ALA A 461 1.81 -56.13 13.86
C ALA A 461 1.97 -55.55 15.28
N SER A 462 2.36 -56.37 16.25
CA SER A 462 2.61 -55.92 17.63
C SER A 462 3.76 -54.92 17.70
N ASP A 463 4.89 -55.21 17.07
CA ASP A 463 6.07 -54.33 17.04
C ASP A 463 5.74 -53.00 16.35
N PHE A 464 4.97 -53.05 15.25
CA PHE A 464 4.51 -51.85 14.56
C PHE A 464 3.58 -51.01 15.45
N THR A 465 2.55 -51.63 16.02
CA THR A 465 1.55 -50.95 16.87
C THR A 465 2.17 -50.38 18.13
N GLU A 466 3.11 -51.09 18.78
CA GLU A 466 3.80 -50.58 19.97
C GLU A 466 4.61 -49.31 19.66
N LYS A 467 5.15 -49.21 18.45
CA LYS A 467 6.00 -48.09 18.02
C LYS A 467 5.21 -46.91 17.44
N TYR A 468 4.14 -47.16 16.69
CA TYR A 468 3.49 -46.14 15.85
C TYR A 468 2.07 -45.77 16.25
N TRP A 469 1.47 -46.47 17.22
CA TRP A 469 0.12 -46.15 17.70
C TRP A 469 0.14 -45.17 18.88
N PHE A 470 -0.61 -44.08 18.80
CA PHE A 470 -0.51 -42.95 19.72
C PHE A 470 -0.79 -43.26 21.20
N THR A 471 -1.41 -44.40 21.51
CA THR A 471 -1.68 -44.84 22.89
C THR A 471 -0.67 -45.87 23.42
N SER A 472 0.26 -46.34 22.59
CA SER A 472 1.27 -47.34 22.96
C SER A 472 2.41 -46.72 23.78
N GLY A 473 3.09 -47.52 24.60
CA GLY A 473 4.18 -47.05 25.46
C GLY A 473 5.43 -46.63 24.68
N GLY A 474 5.68 -47.29 23.54
CA GLY A 474 6.78 -47.01 22.62
C GLY A 474 6.55 -45.85 21.65
N TYR A 475 5.37 -45.23 21.65
CA TYR A 475 5.05 -44.16 20.71
C TYR A 475 5.79 -42.85 21.02
N ASN A 476 6.37 -42.25 19.98
CA ASN A 476 7.03 -40.96 20.06
C ASN A 476 6.62 -40.06 18.89
N ALA A 477 5.78 -39.07 19.16
CA ALA A 477 5.29 -38.10 18.17
C ALA A 477 6.41 -37.31 17.47
N ASN A 478 7.59 -37.19 18.09
CA ASN A 478 8.76 -36.50 17.51
C ASN A 478 9.66 -37.43 16.68
N ASN A 479 9.36 -38.74 16.65
CA ASN A 479 10.12 -39.73 15.90
C ASN A 479 9.19 -40.72 15.18
N LEU A 480 8.54 -40.24 14.14
CA LEU A 480 7.72 -41.05 13.23
C LEU A 480 8.52 -41.57 12.03
N SER A 481 9.84 -41.39 12.02
CA SER A 481 10.68 -41.89 10.95
C SER A 481 10.53 -43.42 10.81
N GLY A 482 10.34 -43.88 9.57
CA GLY A 482 10.14 -45.30 9.28
C GLY A 482 8.71 -45.82 9.46
N LEU A 483 7.73 -45.00 9.86
CA LEU A 483 6.32 -45.43 9.94
C LEU A 483 5.83 -45.97 8.59
N GLU A 484 5.99 -45.19 7.53
CA GLU A 484 5.54 -45.57 6.19
C GLU A 484 6.28 -46.81 5.64
N PRO A 485 7.63 -46.89 5.72
CA PRO A 485 8.37 -48.12 5.40
C PRO A 485 7.92 -49.35 6.20
N ALA A 486 7.77 -49.25 7.52
CA ALA A 486 7.39 -50.39 8.36
C ALA A 486 5.97 -50.87 8.05
N MET A 487 5.07 -49.94 7.70
CA MET A 487 3.74 -50.27 7.21
C MET A 487 3.81 -50.97 5.85
N ALA A 488 4.74 -50.55 4.97
CA ALA A 488 4.99 -51.21 3.69
C ALA A 488 5.51 -52.63 3.86
N ASP A 489 6.45 -52.83 4.76
CA ASP A 489 7.04 -54.13 5.07
C ASP A 489 5.98 -55.10 5.59
N PHE A 490 5.06 -54.62 6.43
CA PHE A 490 3.93 -55.43 6.88
C PHE A 490 2.98 -55.78 5.72
N ILE A 491 2.60 -54.80 4.90
CA ILE A 491 1.72 -55.04 3.74
C ILE A 491 2.38 -56.04 2.79
N ALA A 492 3.70 -55.98 2.62
CA ALA A 492 4.46 -56.85 1.72
C ALA A 492 4.42 -58.34 2.10
N ILE A 493 4.16 -58.67 3.36
CA ILE A 493 4.00 -60.06 3.83
C ILE A 493 2.54 -60.52 3.83
N THR A 494 1.58 -59.68 3.41
CA THR A 494 0.17 -60.07 3.21
C THR A 494 -0.08 -60.57 1.77
N GLU A 495 -1.19 -61.29 1.55
CA GLU A 495 -1.53 -61.89 0.25
C GLU A 495 -2.46 -61.00 -0.59
N THR A 496 -3.47 -60.37 0.02
CA THR A 496 -4.49 -59.61 -0.74
C THR A 496 -5.10 -58.50 0.09
N GLU A 497 -5.27 -57.29 -0.48
CA GLU A 497 -6.10 -56.23 0.09
C GLU A 497 -7.59 -56.51 -0.20
N MET A 498 -8.45 -56.26 0.78
CA MET A 498 -9.92 -56.36 0.67
C MET A 498 -10.53 -54.94 0.65
N PRO A 499 -10.54 -54.25 -0.50
CA PRO A 499 -10.97 -52.85 -0.61
C PRO A 499 -12.45 -52.63 -0.25
N GLU A 500 -13.30 -53.66 -0.34
CA GLU A 500 -14.70 -53.62 0.05
C GLU A 500 -14.93 -53.28 1.54
N PHE A 501 -13.92 -53.50 2.39
CA PHE A 501 -13.96 -53.19 3.82
C PHE A 501 -13.20 -51.91 4.18
N ARG A 502 -12.70 -51.19 3.18
CA ARG A 502 -12.03 -49.91 3.42
C ARG A 502 -13.02 -48.92 4.03
N LYS A 503 -12.64 -48.34 5.17
CA LYS A 503 -13.41 -47.30 5.85
C LYS A 503 -12.56 -46.05 6.02
N VAL A 504 -13.09 -44.90 5.63
CA VAL A 504 -12.49 -43.60 5.94
C VAL A 504 -13.44 -42.88 6.88
N THR A 505 -12.94 -42.51 8.06
CA THR A 505 -13.70 -41.80 9.09
C THR A 505 -13.02 -40.45 9.33
N GLN A 506 -13.76 -39.36 9.23
CA GLN A 506 -13.27 -38.05 9.64
C GLN A 506 -13.30 -37.98 11.17
N LEU A 507 -12.12 -37.84 11.81
CA LEU A 507 -11.98 -37.82 13.26
C LEU A 507 -12.28 -36.44 13.83
N SER A 508 -11.86 -35.40 13.13
CA SER A 508 -12.31 -34.04 13.35
C SER A 508 -12.58 -33.37 12.00
N ASN A 509 -13.63 -32.55 11.94
CA ASN A 509 -13.80 -31.67 10.80
C ASN A 509 -12.63 -30.70 10.79
N GLY A 510 -11.98 -30.53 9.65
CA GLY A 510 -11.08 -29.39 9.51
C GLY A 510 -11.94 -28.14 9.55
N ASP A 511 -12.04 -27.51 10.72
CA ASP A 511 -12.84 -26.29 10.90
C ASP A 511 -12.30 -25.10 10.07
N GLN A 512 -11.21 -25.30 9.35
CA GLN A 512 -10.54 -24.30 8.54
C GLN A 512 -10.37 -24.79 7.10
N SER A 513 -11.22 -24.28 6.22
CA SER A 513 -11.05 -24.34 4.77
C SER A 513 -10.60 -22.98 4.25
N TYR A 514 -9.57 -23.00 3.42
CA TYR A 514 -8.96 -21.85 2.78
C TYR A 514 -9.14 -22.02 1.28
N SER A 515 -10.34 -21.70 0.80
CA SER A 515 -10.68 -21.87 -0.62
C SER A 515 -9.87 -20.94 -1.51
N ALA A 516 -9.51 -21.44 -2.69
CA ALA A 516 -9.08 -20.60 -3.81
C ALA A 516 -10.22 -20.53 -4.81
N VAL A 517 -10.78 -19.33 -4.98
CA VAL A 517 -11.99 -19.11 -5.78
C VAL A 517 -11.67 -18.22 -6.98
N ILE A 518 -12.07 -18.67 -8.16
CA ILE A 518 -12.16 -17.85 -9.37
C ILE A 518 -13.61 -17.91 -9.84
N GLN A 519 -14.29 -16.78 -9.88
CA GLN A 519 -15.72 -16.72 -10.22
C GLN A 519 -16.01 -15.56 -11.17
N ALA A 520 -16.92 -15.80 -12.11
CA ALA A 520 -17.46 -14.80 -13.00
C ALA A 520 -18.99 -14.80 -12.95
N GLY A 521 -19.60 -13.61 -13.07
CA GLY A 521 -21.04 -13.48 -13.33
C GLY A 521 -21.40 -13.75 -14.79
N GLY A 522 -20.44 -13.56 -15.70
CA GLY A 522 -20.54 -13.85 -17.12
C GLY A 522 -19.79 -15.12 -17.55
N ALA A 523 -19.40 -15.17 -18.82
CA ALA A 523 -18.66 -16.29 -19.38
C ALA A 523 -17.25 -16.38 -18.80
N VAL A 524 -16.77 -17.61 -18.63
CA VAL A 524 -15.39 -17.93 -18.25
C VAL A 524 -14.67 -18.52 -19.45
N ASN A 525 -13.61 -17.85 -19.92
CA ASN A 525 -12.75 -18.33 -20.99
C ASN A 525 -11.29 -18.32 -20.53
N VAL A 526 -10.71 -19.50 -20.30
CA VAL A 526 -9.33 -19.66 -19.86
C VAL A 526 -8.58 -20.47 -20.91
N ASN A 527 -7.55 -19.87 -21.49
CA ASN A 527 -6.61 -20.51 -22.40
C ASN A 527 -5.23 -20.55 -21.73
N ALA A 528 -4.83 -21.72 -21.24
CA ALA A 528 -3.50 -21.96 -20.68
C ALA A 528 -2.69 -22.85 -21.62
N GLN A 529 -1.47 -22.42 -21.97
CA GLN A 529 -0.62 -23.16 -22.91
C GLN A 529 -0.15 -24.51 -22.38
N ASN A 530 0.18 -24.58 -21.08
CA ASN A 530 0.82 -25.75 -20.48
C ASN A 530 -0.11 -26.48 -19.52
N ASN A 531 -0.62 -25.80 -18.49
CA ASN A 531 -1.40 -26.48 -17.44
C ASN A 531 -2.50 -25.60 -16.83
N ILE A 532 -3.59 -26.26 -16.45
CA ILE A 532 -4.64 -25.72 -15.59
C ILE A 532 -4.75 -26.63 -14.36
N GLY A 533 -4.18 -26.17 -13.25
CA GLY A 533 -4.34 -26.74 -11.93
C GLY A 533 -5.50 -26.07 -11.19
N ASN A 534 -6.50 -26.87 -10.81
CA ASN A 534 -7.54 -26.48 -9.87
C ASN A 534 -7.59 -27.52 -8.75
N ASN A 535 -6.99 -27.21 -7.61
CA ASN A 535 -6.63 -28.19 -6.60
C ASN A 535 -7.06 -27.73 -5.20
N VAL A 536 -7.44 -28.69 -4.37
CA VAL A 536 -7.50 -28.52 -2.92
C VAL A 536 -6.41 -29.41 -2.34
N VAL A 537 -5.50 -28.80 -1.57
CA VAL A 537 -4.50 -29.54 -0.81
C VAL A 537 -5.18 -30.08 0.44
N ARG A 538 -5.26 -31.41 0.52
CA ARG A 538 -5.67 -32.20 1.70
C ARG A 538 -4.47 -33.01 2.18
N ALA A 539 -4.55 -33.60 3.38
CA ALA A 539 -3.55 -34.58 3.79
C ALA A 539 -3.36 -35.63 2.69
N GLY A 540 -2.11 -35.80 2.26
CA GLY A 540 -1.76 -36.66 1.13
C GLY A 540 -1.90 -38.12 1.53
N TYR A 541 -2.53 -38.90 0.66
CA TYR A 541 -2.46 -40.35 0.68
C TYR A 541 -1.00 -40.78 0.49
N SER A 542 -0.39 -41.35 1.53
CA SER A 542 0.90 -42.03 1.39
C SER A 542 0.65 -43.38 0.71
N TYR A 543 1.06 -43.50 -0.55
CA TYR A 543 1.03 -44.78 -1.26
C TYR A 543 2.04 -45.73 -0.62
N VAL A 544 1.54 -46.77 0.00
CA VAL A 544 2.34 -47.87 0.53
C VAL A 544 2.17 -49.06 -0.42
N SER A 545 3.23 -49.39 -1.17
CA SER A 545 3.19 -50.43 -2.21
C SER A 545 2.95 -51.83 -1.63
N GLY A 546 2.14 -52.64 -2.30
CA GLY A 546 2.06 -54.08 -2.05
C GLY A 546 3.33 -54.83 -2.48
N GLY A 547 3.68 -55.89 -1.76
CA GLY A 547 4.86 -56.75 -1.99
C GLY A 547 4.89 -57.54 -3.32
N SER A 548 5.90 -58.41 -3.44
CA SER A 548 6.54 -58.88 -4.70
C SER A 548 5.77 -59.87 -5.62
N ARG A 549 6.04 -59.81 -6.96
CA ARG A 549 5.69 -60.82 -8.01
C ARG A 549 6.77 -61.89 -8.14
N THR A 550 6.37 -63.13 -8.46
CA THR A 550 7.28 -64.28 -8.69
C THR A 550 7.63 -64.63 -10.16
N ASP A 551 7.25 -63.88 -11.22
CA ASP A 551 7.49 -64.41 -12.60
C ASP A 551 7.61 -63.51 -13.87
N THR A 552 7.82 -62.18 -13.83
CA THR A 552 8.05 -61.42 -15.10
C THR A 552 9.16 -60.37 -15.02
N ASN A 553 10.15 -60.42 -15.91
CA ASN A 553 11.35 -59.56 -15.97
C ASN A 553 11.10 -58.10 -16.46
N ALA A 554 9.96 -57.49 -16.14
CA ALA A 554 9.68 -56.07 -16.38
C ALA A 554 9.46 -55.34 -15.03
N PRO A 555 9.88 -54.07 -14.84
CA PRO A 555 9.63 -53.36 -13.59
C PRO A 555 8.13 -53.04 -13.41
N GLY A 556 7.44 -53.69 -12.46
CA GLY A 556 6.00 -53.47 -12.15
C GLY A 556 5.37 -54.54 -11.21
N SER A 557 4.19 -54.26 -10.60
CA SER A 557 3.49 -55.13 -9.62
C SER A 557 2.54 -56.20 -10.24
N GLN A 558 2.18 -57.28 -9.50
CA GLN A 558 1.30 -58.38 -10.02
C GLN A 558 -0.15 -57.94 -10.10
N PHE A 559 -0.52 -56.94 -9.31
CA PHE A 559 -1.89 -56.56 -9.07
C PHE A 559 -2.04 -55.12 -9.50
N SER A 560 -2.95 -54.89 -10.45
CA SER A 560 -3.47 -53.56 -10.72
C SER A 560 -4.40 -53.23 -9.57
N THR A 561 -3.95 -52.36 -8.66
CA THR A 561 -4.89 -51.65 -7.79
C THR A 561 -5.77 -50.81 -8.70
N ARG A 562 -7.08 -51.08 -8.64
CA ARG A 562 -8.07 -50.20 -9.25
C ARG A 562 -7.89 -48.82 -8.65
N ILE A 563 -7.38 -47.86 -9.43
CA ILE A 563 -7.50 -46.44 -9.08
C ILE A 563 -8.99 -46.16 -9.06
N THR A 564 -9.57 -46.18 -7.86
CA THR A 564 -10.90 -45.60 -7.69
C THR A 564 -10.66 -44.10 -7.70
N VAL A 565 -10.84 -43.50 -8.88
CA VAL A 565 -11.12 -42.07 -8.96
C VAL A 565 -12.28 -41.87 -8.00
N ASN A 566 -12.08 -41.15 -6.90
CA ASN A 566 -13.20 -40.71 -6.08
C ASN A 566 -14.17 -40.08 -7.06
N GLN A 567 -15.35 -40.67 -7.24
CA GLN A 567 -16.40 -39.95 -7.95
C GLN A 567 -16.50 -38.64 -7.19
N GLN A 568 -16.18 -37.55 -7.89
CA GLN A 568 -16.45 -36.22 -7.37
C GLN A 568 -17.88 -36.31 -6.85
N LEU A 569 -18.09 -35.99 -5.58
CA LEU A 569 -19.44 -35.77 -5.08
C LEU A 569 -20.15 -34.97 -6.17
N PRO A 570 -21.35 -35.37 -6.62
CA PRO A 570 -22.11 -34.58 -7.58
C PRO A 570 -21.99 -33.13 -7.15
N PRO A 571 -21.63 -32.20 -8.06
CA PRO A 571 -21.44 -30.81 -7.67
C PRO A 571 -22.63 -30.42 -6.82
N ASP A 572 -22.36 -29.85 -5.64
CA ASP A 572 -23.45 -29.33 -4.82
C ASP A 572 -24.08 -28.19 -5.61
N LEU A 573 -25.16 -28.52 -6.33
CA LEU A 573 -25.92 -27.61 -7.16
C LEU A 573 -26.84 -26.74 -6.29
N ALA A 574 -26.86 -26.94 -4.98
CA ALA A 574 -27.45 -25.96 -4.08
C ALA A 574 -26.58 -24.70 -4.14
N GLN A 575 -27.06 -23.69 -4.85
CA GLN A 575 -26.53 -22.34 -4.78
C GLN A 575 -26.67 -21.86 -3.32
N GLN A 576 -25.66 -22.14 -2.50
CA GLN A 576 -25.58 -21.56 -1.17
C GLN A 576 -25.06 -20.15 -1.34
N GLN A 577 -25.90 -19.17 -1.01
CA GLN A 577 -25.52 -17.78 -0.97
C GLN A 577 -24.40 -17.60 0.06
N VAL A 578 -23.15 -17.55 -0.40
CA VAL A 578 -22.02 -17.20 0.46
C VAL A 578 -22.17 -15.72 0.78
N ASN A 579 -22.51 -15.39 2.01
CA ASN A 579 -22.50 -14.01 2.47
C ASN A 579 -21.04 -13.58 2.70
N PRO A 580 -20.47 -12.69 1.87
CA PRO A 580 -19.06 -12.30 2.02
C PRO A 580 -18.79 -11.56 3.34
N LEU A 581 -19.82 -11.03 4.01
CA LEU A 581 -19.71 -10.38 5.33
C LEU A 581 -19.51 -11.37 6.48
N SER A 582 -19.83 -12.65 6.29
CA SER A 582 -19.61 -13.70 7.30
C SER A 582 -18.28 -14.42 7.16
N LEU A 583 -17.46 -14.06 6.15
CA LEU A 583 -16.11 -14.59 6.00
C LEU A 583 -15.14 -13.87 6.95
N PRO A 584 -14.29 -14.59 7.71
CA PRO A 584 -13.24 -13.95 8.50
C PRO A 584 -12.31 -13.14 7.58
N GLY A 585 -12.36 -11.80 7.68
CA GLY A 585 -11.49 -10.90 6.90
C GLY A 585 -12.21 -9.90 5.99
N PHE A 586 -13.54 -9.88 5.92
CA PHE A 586 -14.25 -8.76 5.30
C PHE A 586 -14.52 -7.67 6.35
N SER A 587 -13.77 -6.57 6.29
CA SER A 587 -14.08 -5.33 6.99
C SER A 587 -14.24 -4.19 5.98
N LEU A 588 -15.23 -3.32 6.20
CA LEU A 588 -15.25 -2.02 5.55
C LEU A 588 -13.94 -1.29 5.93
N PRO A 589 -13.27 -0.58 5.01
CA PRO A 589 -12.00 0.07 5.30
C PRO A 589 -12.19 1.15 6.37
N THR A 590 -11.98 0.78 7.64
CA THR A 590 -11.93 1.66 8.79
C THR A 590 -10.49 1.76 9.26
N GLY A 591 -9.94 2.96 9.22
CA GLY A 591 -8.58 3.27 9.66
C GLY A 591 -8.31 4.77 9.50
N GLN A 592 -7.24 5.29 10.13
CA GLN A 592 -6.87 6.71 10.02
C GLN A 592 -6.69 7.20 8.57
N ASN A 593 -6.48 6.27 7.63
CA ASN A 593 -6.23 6.50 6.20
C ASN A 593 -7.40 6.02 5.28
N GLY A 594 -8.56 5.66 5.82
CA GLY A 594 -9.74 5.22 5.04
C GLY A 594 -10.51 6.38 4.39
N LEU A 595 -11.26 6.09 3.32
CA LEU A 595 -12.07 7.06 2.57
C LEU A 595 -13.25 7.64 3.40
N PHE A 596 -13.66 6.95 4.47
CA PHE A 596 -14.73 7.37 5.37
C PHE A 596 -14.20 7.60 6.79
N ARG A 597 -14.50 8.76 7.38
CA ARG A 597 -14.30 9.06 8.80
C ARG A 597 -15.67 9.22 9.46
N LEU A 598 -15.85 8.65 10.65
CA LEU A 598 -17.01 8.95 11.49
C LEU A 598 -16.90 10.41 11.95
N SER A 599 -17.98 11.17 11.80
CA SER A 599 -18.11 12.60 12.10
C SER A 599 -17.93 13.00 13.58
N GLY A 600 -17.46 12.09 14.44
CA GLY A 600 -17.39 12.26 15.90
C GLY A 600 -16.00 12.17 16.54
N GLN A 601 -14.92 11.90 15.81
CA GLN A 601 -13.57 11.97 16.38
C GLN A 601 -12.97 13.36 16.19
N GLY A 602 -13.25 14.22 17.17
CA GLY A 602 -12.67 15.56 17.28
C GLY A 602 -11.15 15.51 17.35
N GLY A 603 -10.50 16.35 16.53
CA GLY A 603 -9.09 16.63 16.69
C GLY A 603 -8.85 17.24 18.06
N THR A 604 -7.84 16.75 18.77
CA THR A 604 -7.19 17.52 19.83
C THR A 604 -6.49 18.71 19.18
N ALA A 605 -7.27 19.73 18.83
CA ALA A 605 -6.79 21.08 18.67
C ALA A 605 -6.47 21.58 20.09
N ALA A 606 -5.22 21.96 20.31
CA ALA A 606 -4.87 22.79 21.44
C ALA A 606 -5.77 24.03 21.42
N ALA A 607 -6.43 24.27 22.54
CA ALA A 607 -7.38 25.36 22.73
C ALA A 607 -6.73 26.71 22.41
N VAL A 608 -7.28 27.43 21.44
CA VAL A 608 -7.15 28.88 21.36
C VAL A 608 -8.32 29.45 22.13
N THR A 609 -8.06 29.89 23.36
CA THR A 609 -8.98 30.72 24.14
C THR A 609 -9.15 32.07 23.45
N GLN A 610 -10.35 32.33 22.94
CA GLN A 610 -10.86 33.68 22.74
C GLN A 610 -11.56 34.12 24.03
N THR A 611 -11.15 35.25 24.58
CA THR A 611 -12.02 36.11 25.39
C THR A 611 -11.76 37.56 24.99
N VAL A 612 -12.83 38.14 24.42
CA VAL A 612 -13.17 39.57 24.19
C VAL A 612 -12.08 40.49 23.68
#